data_AF-A0A7S0UYS0-F1
#
_entry.id   AF-A0A7S0UYS0-F1
#
_cell.length_a   1.000
_cell.length_b   1.000
_cell.length_c   1.000
_cell.angle_alpha   90.00
_cell.angle_beta   90.00
_cell.angle_gamma   90.00
#
_symmetry.space_group_name_H-M   'P 1'
#
loop_
_entity.id
_entity.type
_entity.pdbx_description
1 polymer ?
#
loop_
_entity_poly.entity_id
_entity_poly.type
_entity_poly.pdbx_seq_one_letter_code
_entity_poly.pdbx_strand_id
1 'polypeptide(L)'
;MAEYKPKSVKDVSAEAFIKAYAAHLKNNDKIQLPSWVDVVKTGKHKELSPYNPDWYYVRAASVARKLYFRQGMGVGLFRTVYGGNYKRRGVIPEKHSKAAGGLVRHILHQLEEVGLVEKADKGRRVTDNGQRDMDQIAGRIL
;
A
#
# COMPACT_ATOMS: atom_id res chain seq x y z
N MET A 1 3.45 -30.74 -19.51
CA MET A 1 3.84 -29.32 -19.57
C MET A 1 4.16 -28.89 -18.15
N ALA A 2 5.33 -28.32 -17.88
CA ALA A 2 5.68 -27.92 -16.51
C ALA A 2 4.70 -26.83 -16.03
N GLU A 3 4.13 -27.03 -14.84
CA GLU A 3 3.23 -26.07 -14.21
C GLU A 3 4.00 -24.78 -13.92
N TYR A 4 3.52 -23.65 -14.45
CA TYR A 4 4.19 -22.36 -14.26
C TYR A 4 3.99 -21.91 -12.81
N LYS A 5 5.05 -22.04 -12.00
CA LYS A 5 5.07 -21.51 -10.63
C LYS A 5 5.63 -20.09 -10.65
N PRO A 6 4.88 -19.08 -10.18
CA PRO A 6 5.35 -17.70 -10.18
C PRO A 6 6.51 -17.61 -9.19
N LYS A 7 7.62 -17.03 -9.63
CA LYS A 7 8.84 -16.93 -8.81
C LYS A 7 8.92 -15.60 -8.08
N SER A 8 8.21 -14.58 -8.56
CA SER A 8 8.32 -13.22 -8.04
C SER A 8 6.98 -12.49 -8.02
N VAL A 9 6.90 -11.40 -7.25
CA VAL A 9 5.74 -10.48 -7.23
C VAL A 9 5.42 -9.91 -8.62
N LYS A 10 6.40 -9.91 -9.55
CA LYS A 10 6.23 -9.39 -10.92
C LYS A 10 5.38 -10.29 -11.81
N ASP A 11 5.30 -11.57 -11.45
CA ASP A 11 4.64 -12.60 -12.24
C ASP A 11 3.14 -12.73 -11.90
N VAL A 12 2.69 -12.03 -10.84
CA VAL A 12 1.33 -12.15 -10.29
C VAL A 12 0.51 -10.90 -10.57
N SER A 13 -0.78 -11.09 -10.85
CA SER A 13 -1.74 -9.99 -10.95
C SER A 13 -1.70 -9.11 -9.70
N ALA A 14 -1.65 -7.79 -9.91
CA ALA A 14 -1.55 -6.83 -8.81
C ALA A 14 -2.73 -6.92 -7.83
N GLU A 15 -3.94 -7.17 -8.34
CA GLU A 15 -5.13 -7.28 -7.51
C GLU A 15 -5.11 -8.53 -6.62
N ALA A 16 -4.80 -9.68 -7.22
CA ALA A 16 -4.69 -10.94 -6.50
C ALA A 16 -3.61 -10.88 -5.41
N PHE A 17 -2.45 -10.30 -5.76
CA PHE A 17 -1.36 -10.06 -4.81
C PHE A 17 -1.79 -9.16 -3.64
N ILE A 18 -2.41 -8.02 -3.92
CA ILE A 18 -2.81 -7.06 -2.87
C ILE A 18 -3.81 -7.71 -1.92
N LYS A 19 -4.78 -8.48 -2.43
CA LYS A 19 -5.79 -9.16 -1.61
C LYS A 19 -5.16 -10.21 -0.69
N ALA A 20 -4.29 -11.06 -1.24
CA ALA A 20 -3.62 -12.10 -0.46
C ALA A 20 -2.63 -11.53 0.56
N TYR A 21 -1.85 -10.52 0.17
CA TYR A 21 -0.90 -9.87 1.07
C TYR A 21 -1.62 -9.08 2.17
N ALA A 22 -2.77 -8.46 1.89
CA ALA A 22 -3.59 -7.82 2.93
C ALA A 22 -4.09 -8.84 3.97
N ALA A 23 -4.51 -10.04 3.54
CA ALA A 23 -4.89 -11.11 4.45
C ALA A 23 -3.71 -11.59 5.29
N HIS A 24 -2.51 -11.72 4.69
CA HIS A 24 -1.29 -12.06 5.43
C HIS A 24 -0.94 -11.01 6.50
N LEU A 25 -0.99 -9.73 6.14
CA LEU A 25 -0.73 -8.64 7.07
C LEU A 25 -1.74 -8.59 8.23
N LYS A 26 -3.00 -8.96 7.96
CA LYS A 26 -4.04 -9.07 8.98
C LYS A 26 -3.76 -10.23 9.95
N ASN A 27 -3.32 -11.38 9.44
CA ASN A 27 -3.04 -12.56 10.26
C ASN A 27 -1.75 -12.46 11.09
N ASN A 28 -0.83 -11.56 10.72
CA ASN A 28 0.47 -11.46 11.38
C ASN A 28 0.42 -10.63 12.67
N ASP A 29 -0.70 -9.97 12.99
CA ASP A 29 -0.97 -9.12 14.19
C ASP A 29 0.09 -8.05 14.55
N LYS A 30 1.15 -7.90 13.76
CA LYS A 30 2.27 -6.97 13.99
C LYS A 30 1.94 -5.53 13.60
N ILE A 31 0.91 -5.32 12.78
CA ILE A 31 0.49 -3.98 12.36
C ILE A 31 -0.58 -3.49 13.32
N GLN A 32 -0.25 -2.47 14.10
CA GLN A 32 -1.21 -1.83 14.99
C GLN A 32 -2.10 -0.90 14.18
N LEU A 33 -3.42 -1.11 14.23
CA LEU A 33 -4.36 -0.17 13.64
C LEU A 33 -4.38 1.12 14.46
N PRO A 34 -4.25 2.29 13.82
CA PRO A 34 -4.43 3.54 14.51
C PRO A 34 -5.90 3.76 14.91
N SER A 35 -6.12 4.48 16.01
CA SER A 35 -7.46 4.79 16.54
C SER A 35 -8.37 5.53 15.54
N TRP A 36 -7.79 6.20 14.55
CA TRP A 36 -8.52 7.02 13.58
C TRP A 36 -8.95 6.27 12.31
N VAL A 37 -8.65 4.97 12.16
CA VAL A 37 -8.96 4.21 10.92
C VAL A 37 -10.44 4.30 10.51
N ASP A 38 -11.35 4.30 11.49
CA ASP A 38 -12.79 4.24 11.21
C ASP A 38 -13.40 5.61 10.87
N VAL A 39 -12.69 6.70 11.19
CA VAL A 39 -13.21 8.07 11.07
C VAL A 39 -12.67 8.76 9.81
N VAL A 40 -11.45 8.44 9.39
CA VAL A 40 -10.75 9.22 8.37
C VAL A 40 -11.12 8.86 6.94
N LYS A 41 -10.88 9.82 6.04
CA LYS A 41 -10.90 9.61 4.59
C LYS A 41 -9.49 9.42 4.05
N THR A 42 -9.38 8.65 2.97
CA THR A 42 -8.08 8.37 2.32
C THR A 42 -7.47 9.57 1.58
N GLY A 43 -8.25 10.62 1.34
CA GLY A 43 -7.77 11.86 0.74
C GLY A 43 -8.83 12.95 0.71
N LYS A 44 -8.40 14.20 0.51
CA LYS A 44 -9.29 15.38 0.42
C LYS A 44 -10.32 15.24 -0.71
N HIS A 45 -9.97 14.54 -1.78
CA HIS A 45 -10.84 14.35 -2.93
C HIS A 45 -11.96 13.32 -2.71
N LYS A 46 -11.94 12.59 -1.58
CA LYS A 46 -12.99 11.62 -1.23
C LYS A 46 -14.07 12.29 -0.40
N GLU A 47 -15.31 11.93 -0.67
CA GLU A 47 -16.47 12.44 0.07
C GLU A 47 -16.73 11.62 1.32
N LEU A 48 -16.69 10.29 1.16
CA LEU A 48 -16.99 9.29 2.19
C LEU A 48 -15.72 8.55 2.63
N SER A 49 -15.80 7.92 3.80
CA SER A 49 -14.80 6.97 4.29
C SER A 49 -14.80 5.69 3.45
N PRO A 50 -13.72 4.90 3.48
CA PRO A 50 -13.68 3.61 2.81
C PRO A 50 -14.71 2.63 3.39
N TYR A 51 -15.44 1.93 2.52
CA TYR A 51 -16.48 0.96 2.94
C TYR A 51 -15.92 -0.37 3.46
N ASN A 52 -14.75 -0.78 2.99
CA ASN A 52 -14.13 -2.02 3.43
C ASN A 52 -13.47 -1.80 4.80
N PRO A 53 -13.82 -2.55 5.87
CA PRO A 53 -13.16 -2.39 7.18
C PRO A 53 -11.66 -2.68 7.13
N ASP A 54 -11.22 -3.59 6.26
CA ASP A 54 -9.81 -3.97 6.08
C ASP A 54 -9.07 -3.05 5.09
N TRP A 55 -9.62 -1.87 4.78
CA TRP A 55 -9.03 -0.94 3.80
C TRP A 55 -7.60 -0.53 4.16
N TYR A 56 -7.26 -0.49 5.45
CA TYR A 56 -5.93 -0.15 5.94
C TYR A 56 -4.90 -1.19 5.49
N TYR A 57 -5.21 -2.48 5.65
CA TYR A 57 -4.35 -3.58 5.21
C TYR A 57 -4.20 -3.63 3.68
N VAL A 58 -5.30 -3.40 2.95
CA VAL A 58 -5.27 -3.29 1.49
C VAL A 58 -4.36 -2.14 1.05
N ARG A 59 -4.41 -0.99 1.75
CA ARG A 59 -3.52 0.14 1.47
C ARG A 59 -2.07 -0.20 1.78
N ALA A 60 -1.80 -0.85 2.92
CA ALA A 60 -0.46 -1.28 3.30
C ALA A 60 0.15 -2.25 2.28
N ALA A 61 -0.62 -3.25 1.84
CA ALA A 61 -0.22 -4.18 0.80
C ALA A 61 0.09 -3.49 -0.54
N SER A 62 -0.74 -2.53 -0.94
CA SER A 62 -0.50 -1.73 -2.15
C SER A 62 0.79 -0.89 -2.06
N VAL A 63 1.06 -0.32 -0.89
CA VAL A 63 2.28 0.47 -0.63
C VAL A 63 3.52 -0.41 -0.70
N ALA A 64 3.51 -1.56 0.00
CA ALA A 64 4.60 -2.54 0.00
C ALA A 64 4.91 -3.03 -1.43
N ARG A 65 3.88 -3.43 -2.19
CA ARG A 65 4.04 -3.83 -3.59
C ARG A 65 4.69 -2.72 -4.42
N LYS A 66 4.26 -1.46 -4.28
CA LYS A 66 4.85 -0.37 -5.06
C LYS A 66 6.32 -0.12 -4.70
N LEU A 67 6.71 -0.26 -3.43
CA LEU A 67 8.11 -0.19 -3.01
C LEU A 67 8.95 -1.31 -3.61
N TYR A 68 8.40 -2.52 -3.74
CA TYR A 68 9.08 -3.64 -4.38
C TYR A 68 9.49 -3.31 -5.84
N PHE A 69 8.58 -2.70 -6.62
CA PHE A 69 8.87 -2.34 -8.01
C PHE A 69 9.71 -1.07 -8.15
N ARG A 70 9.51 -0.10 -7.27
CA ARG A 70 10.18 1.20 -7.31
C ARG A 70 10.73 1.50 -5.93
N GLN A 71 12.01 1.23 -5.74
CA GLN A 71 12.70 1.59 -4.51
C GLN A 71 12.96 3.10 -4.45
N GLY A 72 13.09 3.65 -3.24
CA GLY A 72 13.35 5.06 -3.01
C GLY A 72 12.12 5.96 -3.08
N MET A 73 10.90 5.41 -3.14
CA MET A 73 9.69 6.25 -3.15
C MET A 73 9.43 6.87 -1.77
N GLY A 74 9.20 8.18 -1.75
CA GLY A 74 8.80 8.93 -0.56
C GLY A 74 7.28 9.16 -0.48
N VAL A 75 6.83 9.69 0.66
CA VAL A 75 5.41 10.00 0.93
C VAL A 75 4.79 10.89 -0.15
N GLY A 76 5.55 11.85 -0.69
CA GLY A 76 5.08 12.76 -1.75
C GLY A 76 4.64 12.04 -3.02
N LEU A 77 5.40 11.03 -3.46
CA LEU A 77 5.09 10.27 -4.66
C LEU A 77 3.88 9.36 -4.45
N PHE A 78 3.79 8.69 -3.29
CA PHE A 78 2.60 7.92 -2.92
C PHE A 78 1.34 8.78 -2.88
N ARG A 79 1.44 10.02 -2.41
CA ARG A 79 0.31 10.95 -2.39
C ARG A 79 -0.19 11.31 -3.78
N THR A 80 0.71 11.39 -4.77
CA THR A 80 0.32 11.61 -6.17
C THR A 80 -0.28 10.34 -6.77
N VAL A 81 0.34 9.19 -6.53
CA VAL A 81 -0.11 7.88 -7.05
C VAL A 81 -1.49 7.47 -6.54
N TYR A 82 -1.76 7.70 -5.25
CA TYR A 82 -3.08 7.47 -4.65
C TYR A 82 -3.98 8.71 -4.68
N GLY A 83 -3.50 9.79 -5.31
CA GLY A 83 -4.30 10.97 -5.58
C GLY A 83 -5.40 10.67 -6.57
N GLY A 84 -6.31 11.62 -6.75
CA GLY A 84 -7.44 11.45 -7.63
C GLY A 84 -8.02 12.77 -8.08
N ASN A 85 -8.99 12.70 -8.99
CA ASN A 85 -9.70 13.87 -9.47
C ASN A 85 -10.58 14.41 -8.35
N TYR A 86 -10.32 15.67 -7.99
CA TYR A 86 -11.16 16.39 -7.07
C TYR A 86 -12.31 17.04 -7.83
N LYS A 87 -13.39 16.28 -7.96
CA LYS A 87 -14.60 16.65 -8.71
C LYS A 87 -15.50 17.63 -7.95
N ARG A 88 -15.45 17.64 -6.62
CA ARG A 88 -16.29 18.52 -5.77
C ARG A 88 -15.71 19.93 -5.65
N ARG A 89 -15.57 20.62 -6.78
CA ARG A 89 -15.23 22.06 -6.86
C ARG A 89 -16.44 22.92 -7.28
N GLY A 90 -17.64 22.35 -7.22
CA GLY A 90 -18.87 22.99 -7.68
C GLY A 90 -18.82 23.19 -9.19
N VAL A 91 -18.96 24.43 -9.63
CA VAL A 91 -18.97 24.84 -11.04
C VAL A 91 -17.57 24.84 -11.67
N ILE A 92 -16.51 24.84 -10.86
CA ILE A 92 -15.12 24.97 -11.35
C ILE A 92 -14.62 23.61 -11.87
N PRO A 93 -13.85 23.56 -12.98
CA PRO A 93 -13.31 22.32 -13.53
C PRO A 93 -12.56 21.45 -12.52
N GLU A 94 -12.59 20.14 -12.76
CA GLU A 94 -11.87 19.18 -11.92
C GLU A 94 -10.36 19.43 -11.93
N LYS A 95 -9.71 19.15 -10.80
CA LYS A 95 -8.25 19.19 -10.70
C LYS A 95 -7.73 17.97 -9.96
N HIS A 96 -6.52 17.55 -10.28
CA HIS A 96 -5.86 16.51 -9.52
C HIS A 96 -5.60 16.97 -8.08
N SER A 97 -5.93 16.13 -7.10
CA SER A 97 -5.63 16.37 -5.69
C SER A 97 -4.95 15.17 -5.05
N LYS A 98 -3.87 15.47 -4.34
CA LYS A 98 -3.04 14.49 -3.62
C LYS A 98 -3.83 13.78 -2.52
N ALA A 99 -3.46 12.53 -2.25
CA ALA A 99 -3.97 11.76 -1.13
C ALA A 99 -3.52 12.30 0.23
N ALA A 100 -4.13 11.77 1.29
CA ALA A 100 -3.77 12.08 2.67
C ALA A 100 -2.33 11.62 2.96
N GLY A 101 -1.46 12.54 3.40
CA GLY A 101 -0.06 12.24 3.68
C GLY A 101 0.15 11.52 5.02
N GLY A 102 -0.66 11.84 6.03
CA GLY A 102 -0.56 11.22 7.36
C GLY A 102 -0.79 9.72 7.31
N LEU A 103 -1.82 9.28 6.58
CA LEU A 103 -2.13 7.86 6.35
C LEU A 103 -0.95 7.09 5.76
N VAL A 104 -0.41 7.57 4.63
CA VAL A 104 0.71 6.90 3.94
C VAL A 104 1.94 6.87 4.84
N ARG A 105 2.22 7.97 5.57
CA ARG A 105 3.35 8.04 6.49
C ARG A 105 3.21 7.02 7.63
N HIS A 106 2.01 6.91 8.21
CA HIS A 106 1.74 5.96 9.29
C HIS A 106 1.97 4.51 8.83
N ILE A 107 1.46 4.15 7.65
CA ILE A 107 1.69 2.83 7.05
C ILE A 107 3.19 2.56 6.86
N LEU A 108 3.96 3.52 6.37
CA LEU A 108 5.40 3.35 6.17
C LEU A 108 6.16 3.18 7.48
N HIS A 109 5.76 3.86 8.56
CA HIS A 109 6.35 3.65 9.88
C HIS A 109 6.01 2.28 10.45
N GLN A 110 4.76 1.83 10.32
CA GLN A 110 4.35 0.49 10.74
C GLN A 110 5.09 -0.61 9.97
N LEU A 111 5.25 -0.48 8.64
CA LEU A 111 6.03 -1.42 7.85
C LEU A 111 7.54 -1.40 8.18
N GLU A 112 8.04 -0.27 8.67
CA GLU A 112 9.41 -0.12 9.17
C GLU A 112 9.58 -0.80 10.54
N GLU A 113 8.62 -0.65 11.45
CA GLU A 113 8.61 -1.34 12.75
C GLU A 113 8.54 -2.86 12.59
N VAL A 114 7.80 -3.36 11.60
CA VAL A 114 7.74 -4.80 11.27
C VAL A 114 9.04 -5.29 10.60
N GLY A 115 9.91 -4.39 10.14
CA GLY A 115 11.19 -4.72 9.49
C GLY A 115 11.06 -5.11 8.01
N LEU A 116 9.94 -4.82 7.36
CA LEU A 116 9.70 -5.09 5.93
C LEU A 116 10.25 -3.97 5.02
N VAL A 117 10.36 -2.76 5.55
CA VAL A 117 10.79 -1.55 4.84
C VAL A 117 11.83 -0.82 5.70
N GLU A 118 12.79 -0.18 5.07
CA GLU A 118 13.82 0.62 5.76
C GLU A 118 13.98 2.01 5.14
N LYS A 119 14.66 2.91 5.88
CA LYS A 119 15.09 4.22 5.34
C LYS A 119 16.19 3.99 4.32
N ALA A 120 16.00 4.56 3.13
CA ALA A 120 17.09 4.75 2.19
C ALA A 120 17.57 6.21 2.27
N ASP A 121 18.71 6.51 1.64
CA ASP A 121 19.22 7.88 1.48
C ASP A 121 18.13 8.82 0.91
N LYS A 122 17.34 8.29 -0.04
CA LYS A 122 16.13 8.96 -0.55
C LYS A 122 14.92 8.05 -0.38
N GLY A 123 13.94 8.50 0.39
CA GLY A 123 12.66 7.80 0.55
C GLY A 123 12.78 6.49 1.33
N ARG A 124 12.11 5.44 0.83
CA ARG A 124 12.02 4.13 1.48
C ARG A 124 12.39 3.02 0.52
N ARG A 125 13.05 1.97 1.03
CA ARG A 125 13.36 0.74 0.26
C ARG A 125 12.84 -0.49 1.02
N VAL A 126 12.56 -1.53 0.27
CA VAL A 126 12.19 -2.85 0.83
C VAL A 126 13.45 -3.51 1.37
N THR A 127 13.35 -4.17 2.52
CA THR A 127 14.45 -4.96 3.10
C THR A 127 14.55 -6.33 2.43
N ASP A 128 15.68 -7.02 2.56
CA ASP A 128 15.81 -8.40 2.04
C ASP A 128 14.74 -9.34 2.63
N ASN A 129 14.41 -9.15 3.91
CA ASN A 129 13.33 -9.87 4.59
C ASN A 129 11.96 -9.54 3.98
N GLY A 130 11.68 -8.26 3.71
CA GLY A 130 10.44 -7.83 3.09
C GLY A 130 10.29 -8.35 1.66
N GLN A 131 11.38 -8.41 0.90
CA GLN A 131 11.39 -9.00 -0.43
C GLN A 131 11.08 -10.50 -0.37
N ARG A 132 11.75 -11.25 0.52
CA ARG A 132 11.49 -12.69 0.71
C ARG A 132 10.05 -12.98 1.11
N ASP A 133 9.49 -12.21 2.04
CA ASP A 133 8.10 -12.35 2.49
C ASP A 133 7.11 -12.15 1.32
N MET A 134 7.29 -11.08 0.55
CA MET A 134 6.44 -10.80 -0.61
C MET A 134 6.57 -11.86 -1.71
N ASP A 135 7.78 -12.34 -2.02
CA ASP A 135 8.00 -13.38 -3.03
C ASP A 135 7.43 -14.74 -2.59
N GLN A 136 7.50 -15.08 -1.29
CA GLN A 136 6.86 -16.29 -0.75
C GLN A 136 5.33 -16.25 -0.89
N ILE A 137 4.72 -15.10 -0.65
CA ILE A 137 3.28 -14.93 -0.80
C ILE A 137 2.89 -14.93 -2.28
N ALA A 138 3.68 -14.30 -3.15
CA ALA A 138 3.47 -14.39 -4.60
C ALA A 138 3.48 -15.84 -5.09
N GLY A 139 4.39 -16.68 -4.57
CA GLY A 139 4.45 -18.11 -4.87
C GLY A 139 3.24 -18.95 -4.42
N ARG A 140 2.38 -18.41 -3.56
CA ARG A 140 1.10 -19.03 -3.14
C ARG A 140 -0.09 -18.56 -3.96
N ILE A 141 0.09 -17.54 -4.80
CA ILE A 141 -0.97 -16.91 -5.60
C ILE A 141 -0.78 -17.40 -7.03
N LEU A 142 -1.11 -18.67 -7.24
CA LEU A 142 -1.50 -19.27 -8.51
C LEU A 142 -2.27 -20.55 -8.21
#